data_AF-D1BFR6-F1
#
_entry.id   AF-D1BFR6-F1
#
_cell.length_a   1.000
_cell.length_b   1.000
_cell.length_c   1.000
_cell.angle_alpha   90.00
_cell.angle_beta   90.00
_cell.angle_gamma   90.00
#
_symmetry.space_group_name_H-M   'P 1'
#
loop_
_entity.id
_entity.type
_entity.pdbx_description
1 polymer ?
#
loop_
_entity_poly.entity_id
_entity_poly.type
_entity_poly.pdbx_seq_one_letter_code
_entity_poly.pdbx_strand_id
1 'polypeptide(L)'
;MTPAAALDNPTLDRIVPLVEQVRAARLAGDGAGEDPADGPGASAPEMSDEKIRAGTGRGWDEWVTLAAAGPGRDASHAQIATWAIDDHGLTGWWGHGVAVGVRRLTGQRVPGQMADGTFAVSRTKTLPITEPELREIVLDAASWALLLPGLEVTLRSKPTSKSLRFAIVDDGEPEGSILVTLAAAGADRCRATVSHEKLASTAAGERWKTFWAGWLDVVADALDRA
;
A
#
# COMPACT_ATOMS: atom_id res chain seq x y z
N MET A 1 -31.54 14.64 3.53
CA MET A 1 -30.21 14.00 3.63
C MET A 1 -30.49 12.62 4.18
N THR A 2 -30.65 11.64 3.28
CA THR A 2 -30.89 10.25 3.66
C THR A 2 -29.61 9.75 4.34
N PRO A 3 -29.66 9.09 5.51
CA PRO A 3 -28.47 8.50 6.07
C PRO A 3 -27.94 7.48 5.05
N ALA A 4 -26.62 7.50 4.82
CA ALA A 4 -25.91 6.44 4.11
C ALA A 4 -26.40 5.09 4.66
N ALA A 5 -26.53 4.08 3.79
CA ALA A 5 -26.89 2.73 4.23
C ALA A 5 -25.90 2.30 5.32
N ALA A 6 -26.31 2.43 6.57
CA ALA A 6 -25.50 2.05 7.71
C ALA A 6 -25.25 0.55 7.54
N LEU A 7 -23.97 0.15 7.58
CA LEU A 7 -23.61 -1.25 7.72
C LEU A 7 -24.47 -1.81 8.86
N ASP A 8 -25.30 -2.81 8.56
CA ASP A 8 -26.27 -3.30 9.51
C ASP A 8 -25.57 -3.95 10.72
N ASN A 9 -26.22 -3.97 11.89
CA ASN A 9 -25.64 -4.55 13.11
C ASN A 9 -25.09 -5.98 12.90
N PRO A 10 -25.72 -6.87 12.12
CA PRO A 10 -25.15 -8.17 11.76
C PRO A 10 -23.81 -8.11 11.00
N THR A 11 -23.63 -7.12 10.14
CA THR A 11 -22.35 -6.86 9.46
C THR A 11 -21.31 -6.34 10.45
N LEU A 12 -21.70 -5.41 11.31
CA LEU A 12 -20.83 -4.83 12.33
C LEU A 12 -20.35 -5.86 13.36
N ASP A 13 -21.25 -6.73 13.83
CA ASP A 13 -20.96 -7.79 14.81
C ASP A 13 -19.94 -8.84 14.28
N ARG A 14 -19.77 -8.97 12.96
CA ARG A 14 -18.80 -9.87 12.33
C ARG A 14 -17.44 -9.20 12.11
N ILE A 15 -17.42 -7.89 11.92
CA ILE A 15 -16.21 -7.10 11.70
C ILE A 15 -15.44 -6.93 13.02
N VAL A 16 -16.16 -6.66 14.11
CA VAL A 16 -15.57 -6.38 15.43
C VAL A 16 -14.60 -7.47 15.93
N PRO A 17 -14.93 -8.78 15.91
CA PRO A 17 -14.02 -9.82 16.39
C PRO A 17 -12.73 -9.94 15.57
N LEU A 18 -12.80 -9.64 14.26
CA LEU A 18 -11.65 -9.73 13.37
C LEU A 18 -10.75 -8.51 13.50
N VAL A 19 -11.31 -7.32 13.79
CA VAL A 19 -10.50 -6.15 14.14
C VAL A 19 -9.86 -6.31 15.53
N GLU A 20 -10.57 -6.88 16.50
CA GLU A 20 -10.00 -7.22 17.82
C GLU A 20 -8.88 -8.26 17.72
N GLN A 21 -9.01 -9.25 16.83
CA GLN A 21 -7.96 -10.26 16.60
C GLN A 21 -6.67 -9.63 16.03
N VAL A 22 -6.80 -8.56 15.25
CA VAL A 22 -5.68 -7.78 14.72
C VAL A 22 -5.09 -6.88 15.80
N ARG A 23 -5.92 -6.17 16.57
CA ARG A 23 -5.49 -5.38 17.72
C ARG A 23 -4.68 -6.24 18.69
N ALA A 24 -5.13 -7.47 18.93
CA ALA A 24 -4.43 -8.46 19.74
C ALA A 24 -3.09 -8.90 19.10
N ALA A 25 -3.04 -9.11 17.78
CA ALA A 25 -1.81 -9.45 17.07
C ALA A 25 -0.77 -8.31 17.09
N ARG A 26 -1.22 -7.04 17.10
CA ARG A 26 -0.36 -5.85 17.31
C ARG A 26 0.22 -5.82 18.72
N LEU A 27 -0.64 -5.92 19.74
CA LEU A 27 -0.24 -5.90 21.16
C LEU A 27 0.71 -7.06 21.52
N ALA A 28 0.58 -8.21 20.86
CA ALA A 28 1.51 -9.33 21.02
C ALA A 28 2.89 -9.08 20.37
N GLY A 29 3.00 -8.13 19.44
CA GLY A 29 4.24 -7.78 18.71
C GLY A 29 5.08 -6.68 19.36
N ASP A 30 4.51 -5.87 20.24
CA ASP A 30 5.20 -4.76 20.93
C ASP A 30 6.23 -5.22 21.99
N GLY A 31 6.34 -6.54 22.22
CA GLY A 31 7.36 -7.15 23.09
C GLY A 31 8.70 -7.49 22.41
N ALA A 32 8.80 -7.36 21.09
CA ALA A 32 10.05 -7.57 20.36
C ALA A 32 10.72 -6.22 20.11
N GLY A 33 11.66 -5.87 20.99
CA GLY A 33 12.44 -4.64 20.92
C GLY A 33 13.12 -4.42 19.57
N GLU A 34 13.38 -3.14 19.25
CA GLU A 34 14.29 -2.66 18.19
C GLU A 34 14.51 -3.68 17.07
N ASP A 35 13.50 -3.81 16.20
CA ASP A 35 13.63 -4.55 14.95
C ASP A 35 14.88 -3.99 14.25
N PRO A 36 15.88 -4.84 13.92
CA PRO A 36 17.16 -4.36 13.42
C PRO A 36 16.86 -3.51 12.20
N ALA A 37 17.33 -2.26 12.22
CA ALA A 37 17.28 -1.38 11.06
C ALA A 37 17.63 -2.20 9.83
N ASP A 38 16.66 -2.43 8.94
CA ASP A 38 16.80 -3.29 7.76
C ASP A 38 18.08 -2.87 7.02
N GLY A 39 19.14 -3.64 7.24
CA GLY A 39 20.40 -3.49 6.55
C GLY A 39 20.20 -3.89 5.08
N PRO A 40 20.97 -3.32 4.14
CA PRO A 40 20.71 -3.41 2.72
C PRO A 40 20.96 -4.84 2.21
N GLY A 41 19.91 -5.64 2.14
CA GLY A 41 19.90 -6.93 1.43
C GLY A 41 19.30 -6.76 0.04
N ALA A 42 19.96 -7.31 -0.98
CA ALA A 42 19.40 -7.37 -2.33
C ALA A 42 18.00 -7.99 -2.30
N SER A 43 17.05 -7.36 -2.98
CA SER A 43 15.65 -7.78 -3.03
C SER A 43 15.18 -7.94 -4.48
N ALA A 44 14.19 -8.81 -4.69
CA ALA A 44 13.67 -9.06 -6.02
C ALA A 44 12.98 -7.80 -6.63
N PRO A 45 13.21 -7.51 -7.92
CA PRO A 45 12.50 -6.46 -8.64
C PRO A 45 11.03 -6.83 -8.87
N GLU A 46 10.17 -5.83 -9.09
CA GLU A 46 8.73 -6.05 -9.32
C GLU A 46 8.40 -6.70 -10.67
N MET A 47 9.26 -6.49 -11.67
CA MET A 47 9.11 -7.10 -12.99
C MET A 47 10.04 -8.30 -13.08
N SER A 48 9.57 -9.39 -13.69
CA SER A 48 10.41 -10.55 -13.99
C SER A 48 11.51 -10.20 -15.01
N ASP A 49 12.56 -11.02 -15.07
CA ASP A 49 13.65 -10.84 -16.05
C ASP A 49 13.10 -10.86 -17.49
N GLU A 50 12.16 -11.75 -17.78
CA GLU A 50 11.54 -11.86 -19.09
C GLU A 50 10.78 -10.58 -19.45
N LYS A 51 10.06 -9.99 -18.48
CA LYS A 51 9.27 -8.78 -18.71
C LYS A 51 10.16 -7.57 -18.96
N ILE A 52 11.23 -7.39 -18.18
CA ILE A 52 12.16 -6.28 -18.41
C ILE A 52 12.90 -6.46 -19.73
N ARG A 53 13.34 -7.70 -20.04
CA ARG A 53 14.02 -8.01 -21.31
C ARG A 53 13.12 -7.73 -22.51
N ALA A 54 11.85 -8.14 -22.47
CA ALA A 54 10.90 -7.85 -23.53
C ALA A 54 10.64 -6.33 -23.70
N GLY A 55 10.67 -5.58 -22.60
CA GLY A 55 10.39 -4.15 -22.58
C GLY A 55 11.55 -3.24 -22.98
N THR A 56 12.77 -3.63 -22.61
CA THR A 56 13.95 -2.77 -22.68
C THR A 56 15.11 -3.40 -23.47
N GLY A 57 14.93 -4.62 -23.97
CA GLY A 57 15.95 -5.39 -24.70
C GLY A 57 17.03 -6.02 -23.82
N ARG A 58 16.97 -5.92 -22.49
CA ARG A 58 18.03 -6.35 -21.57
C ARG A 58 17.47 -6.97 -20.29
N GLY A 59 18.14 -8.01 -19.80
CA GLY A 59 17.82 -8.62 -18.49
C GLY A 59 18.36 -7.82 -17.31
N TRP A 60 18.02 -8.26 -16.10
CA TRP A 60 18.39 -7.60 -14.85
C TRP A 60 19.89 -7.59 -14.57
N ASP A 61 20.60 -8.69 -14.81
CA ASP A 61 22.06 -8.76 -14.63
C ASP A 61 22.79 -7.77 -15.55
N GLU A 62 22.28 -7.59 -16.77
CA GLU A 62 22.80 -6.60 -17.71
C GLU A 62 22.53 -5.18 -17.22
N TRP A 63 21.31 -4.89 -16.74
CA TRP A 63 20.98 -3.57 -16.20
C TRP A 63 21.78 -3.19 -14.97
N VAL A 64 21.99 -4.13 -14.04
CA VAL A 64 22.82 -3.90 -12.85
C VAL A 64 24.26 -3.62 -13.26
N THR A 65 24.82 -4.39 -14.21
CA THR A 65 26.17 -4.20 -14.72
C THR A 65 26.33 -2.84 -15.41
N LEU A 66 25.37 -2.47 -16.27
CA LEU A 66 25.39 -1.20 -17.00
C LEU A 66 25.23 -0.01 -16.05
N ALA A 67 24.32 -0.09 -15.08
CA ALA A 67 24.12 0.98 -14.11
C ALA A 67 25.36 1.18 -13.21
N ALA A 68 26.03 0.10 -12.82
CA ALA A 68 27.27 0.18 -12.05
C ALA A 68 28.42 0.85 -12.83
N ALA A 69 28.46 0.68 -14.16
CA ALA A 69 29.47 1.28 -15.04
C ALA A 69 29.13 2.71 -15.50
N GLY A 70 27.84 3.04 -15.63
CA GLY A 70 27.37 4.36 -16.04
C GLY A 70 27.22 5.32 -14.85
N PRO A 71 26.00 5.47 -14.29
CA PRO A 71 25.73 6.40 -13.20
C PRO A 71 26.44 6.01 -11.88
N GLY A 72 26.92 4.77 -11.75
CA GLY A 72 27.71 4.30 -10.62
C GLY A 72 26.89 3.52 -9.60
N ARG A 73 27.58 2.74 -8.76
CA ARG A 73 26.93 1.83 -7.79
C ARG A 73 26.06 2.57 -6.79
N ASP A 74 26.43 3.80 -6.41
CA ASP A 74 25.74 4.62 -5.40
C ASP A 74 24.77 5.65 -6.00
N ALA A 75 24.43 5.51 -7.29
CA ALA A 75 23.56 6.43 -7.98
C ALA A 75 22.15 6.50 -7.35
N SER A 76 21.64 7.72 -7.23
CA SER A 76 20.26 7.96 -6.81
C SER A 76 19.26 7.43 -7.84
N HIS A 77 18.01 7.26 -7.40
CA HIS A 77 16.90 6.89 -8.29
C HIS A 77 16.82 7.78 -9.55
N ALA A 78 16.92 9.10 -9.35
CA ALA A 78 16.82 10.06 -10.43
C ALA A 78 17.97 9.91 -11.43
N GLN A 79 19.21 9.72 -10.95
CA GLN A 79 20.37 9.51 -11.81
C GLN A 79 20.23 8.25 -12.66
N ILE A 80 19.79 7.13 -12.08
CA ILE A 80 19.59 5.89 -12.85
C ILE A 80 18.43 6.04 -13.84
N ALA A 81 17.32 6.67 -13.45
CA ALA A 81 16.17 6.85 -14.34
C ALA A 81 16.50 7.76 -15.53
N THR A 82 17.17 8.90 -15.29
CA THR A 82 17.62 9.82 -16.34
C THR A 82 18.61 9.14 -17.27
N TRP A 83 19.64 8.47 -16.75
CA TRP A 83 20.59 7.70 -17.56
C TRP A 83 19.90 6.63 -18.42
N ALA A 84 18.95 5.89 -17.85
CA ALA A 84 18.22 4.87 -18.60
C ALA A 84 17.34 5.46 -19.73
N ILE A 85 16.82 6.67 -19.55
CA ILE A 85 16.03 7.37 -20.57
C ILE A 85 16.94 7.97 -21.65
N ASP A 86 17.93 8.75 -21.23
CA ASP A 86 18.74 9.58 -22.12
C ASP A 86 19.80 8.75 -22.86
N ASP A 87 20.50 7.85 -22.17
CA ASP A 87 21.60 7.06 -22.75
C ASP A 87 21.13 5.74 -23.39
N HIS A 88 19.98 5.22 -22.97
CA HIS A 88 19.43 3.96 -23.47
C HIS A 88 18.09 4.09 -24.21
N GLY A 89 17.58 5.32 -24.39
CA GLY A 89 16.38 5.59 -25.18
C GLY A 89 15.10 4.98 -24.61
N LEU A 90 15.07 4.67 -23.32
CA LEU A 90 13.88 4.11 -22.69
C LEU A 90 12.82 5.19 -22.49
N THR A 91 11.55 4.79 -22.56
CA THR A 91 10.46 5.69 -22.16
C THR A 91 10.48 5.91 -20.65
N GLY A 92 9.89 7.01 -20.18
CA GLY A 92 9.90 7.37 -18.76
C GLY A 92 9.42 6.24 -17.83
N TRP A 93 8.39 5.49 -18.22
CA TRP A 93 7.92 4.36 -17.43
C TRP A 93 8.97 3.24 -17.29
N TRP A 94 9.64 2.87 -18.40
CA TRP A 94 10.70 1.85 -18.37
C TRP A 94 11.95 2.33 -17.65
N GLY A 95 12.38 3.58 -17.83
CA GLY A 95 13.53 4.15 -17.12
C GLY A 95 13.34 4.17 -15.60
N HIS A 96 12.15 4.56 -15.13
CA HIS A 96 11.81 4.46 -13.71
C HIS A 96 11.78 3.00 -13.22
N GLY A 97 11.26 2.07 -14.03
CA GLY A 97 11.27 0.64 -13.73
C GLY A 97 12.68 0.07 -13.55
N VAL A 98 13.60 0.41 -14.45
CA VAL A 98 15.03 0.04 -14.35
C VAL A 98 15.64 0.60 -13.06
N ALA A 99 15.39 1.89 -12.76
CA ALA A 99 15.91 2.52 -11.54
C ALA A 99 15.43 1.82 -10.25
N VAL A 100 14.15 1.43 -10.17
CA VAL A 100 13.65 0.66 -9.02
C VAL A 100 14.30 -0.71 -8.94
N GLY A 101 14.36 -1.44 -10.06
CA GLY A 101 14.87 -2.81 -10.08
C GLY A 101 16.35 -2.91 -9.74
N VAL A 102 17.19 -2.07 -10.37
CA VAL A 102 18.63 -2.00 -10.09
C VAL A 102 18.87 -1.71 -8.61
N ARG A 103 18.21 -0.68 -8.05
CA ARG A 103 18.39 -0.31 -6.64
C ARG A 103 17.96 -1.42 -5.68
N ARG A 104 16.95 -2.22 -6.02
CA ARG A 104 16.56 -3.39 -5.21
C ARG A 104 17.60 -4.49 -5.29
N LEU A 105 18.07 -4.82 -6.49
CA LEU A 105 19.08 -5.86 -6.71
C LEU A 105 20.44 -5.50 -6.12
N THR A 106 20.77 -4.22 -5.99
CA THR A 106 22.00 -3.73 -5.34
C THR A 106 21.84 -3.47 -3.84
N GLY A 107 20.66 -3.76 -3.26
CA GLY A 107 20.39 -3.58 -1.83
C GLY A 107 20.15 -2.13 -1.40
N GLN A 108 20.14 -1.17 -2.33
CA GLN A 108 19.91 0.25 -2.04
C GLN A 108 18.45 0.62 -1.79
N ARG A 109 17.55 -0.35 -1.97
CA ARG A 109 16.11 -0.20 -1.73
C ARG A 109 15.53 -1.56 -1.38
N VAL A 110 14.69 -1.61 -0.37
CA VAL A 110 13.88 -2.80 -0.04
C VAL A 110 12.44 -2.63 -0.54
N PRO A 111 11.65 -3.71 -0.69
CA PRO A 111 10.26 -3.63 -1.14
C PRO A 111 9.43 -2.72 -0.24
N GLY A 112 8.53 -1.92 -0.84
CA GLY A 112 7.66 -1.00 -0.10
C GLY A 112 8.33 0.27 0.42
N GLN A 113 9.67 0.34 0.48
CA GLN A 113 10.38 1.56 0.90
C GLN A 113 10.09 2.71 -0.06
N MET A 114 9.91 3.93 0.47
CA MET A 114 9.62 5.18 -0.23
C MET A 114 10.90 6.01 -0.40
N ALA A 115 10.79 7.18 -1.01
CA ALA A 115 11.96 8.06 -1.23
C ALA A 115 12.45 8.72 0.07
N ASP A 116 11.54 8.95 1.01
CA ASP A 116 11.81 9.53 2.34
C ASP A 116 12.25 8.49 3.38
N GLY A 117 12.47 7.24 2.97
CA GLY A 117 12.87 6.14 3.85
C GLY A 117 11.72 5.45 4.58
N THR A 118 10.50 5.99 4.52
CA THR A 118 9.32 5.32 5.07
C THR A 118 8.89 4.16 4.19
N PHE A 119 7.89 3.39 4.63
CA PHE A 119 7.37 2.25 3.90
C PHE A 119 5.90 2.45 3.55
N ALA A 120 5.49 1.86 2.43
CA ALA A 120 4.12 1.84 1.97
C ALA A 120 3.71 0.44 1.52
N VAL A 121 2.47 0.07 1.83
CA VAL A 121 1.85 -1.18 1.39
C VAL A 121 0.47 -0.91 0.83
N SER A 122 0.03 -1.71 -0.14
CA SER A 122 -1.29 -1.58 -0.74
C SER A 122 -1.99 -2.93 -0.85
N ARG A 123 -3.32 -2.88 -0.70
CA ARG A 123 -4.23 -4.00 -0.94
C ARG A 123 -5.42 -3.53 -1.75
N THR A 124 -5.88 -4.37 -2.66
CA THR A 124 -7.00 -4.09 -3.55
C THR A 124 -7.94 -5.27 -3.56
N LYS A 125 -9.25 -5.01 -3.48
CA LYS A 125 -10.30 -6.02 -3.66
C LYS A 125 -11.49 -5.41 -4.41
N THR A 126 -12.19 -6.24 -5.18
CA THR A 126 -13.45 -5.86 -5.83
C THR A 126 -14.62 -6.30 -4.97
N LEU A 127 -15.36 -5.33 -4.44
CA LEU A 127 -16.46 -5.50 -3.49
C LEU A 127 -17.82 -5.48 -4.23
N PRO A 128 -18.83 -6.20 -3.72
CA PRO A 128 -20.20 -6.27 -4.27
C PRO A 128 -21.06 -5.07 -3.84
N ILE A 129 -20.58 -3.86 -4.07
CA ILE A 129 -21.23 -2.59 -3.72
C ILE A 129 -20.89 -1.56 -4.79
N THR A 130 -21.75 -0.57 -5.03
CA THR A 130 -21.42 0.50 -5.97
C THR A 130 -20.36 1.45 -5.40
N GLU A 131 -19.64 2.17 -6.26
CA GLU A 131 -18.65 3.16 -5.79
C GLU A 131 -19.28 4.29 -4.94
N PRO A 132 -20.42 4.87 -5.32
CA PRO A 132 -21.05 5.92 -4.51
C PRO A 132 -21.44 5.43 -3.11
N GLU A 133 -22.05 4.24 -2.99
CA GLU A 133 -22.45 3.68 -1.69
C GLU A 133 -21.24 3.40 -0.80
N LEU A 134 -20.20 2.77 -1.34
CA LEU A 134 -18.97 2.52 -0.58
C LEU A 134 -18.28 3.82 -0.18
N ARG A 135 -18.34 4.85 -1.03
CA ARG A 135 -17.79 6.16 -0.73
C ARG A 135 -18.50 6.80 0.46
N GLU A 136 -19.82 6.68 0.54
CA GLU A 136 -20.59 7.19 1.68
C GLU A 136 -20.17 6.51 2.98
N ILE A 137 -20.01 5.18 2.97
CA ILE A 137 -19.53 4.40 4.13
C ILE A 137 -18.12 4.83 4.54
N VAL A 138 -17.20 4.98 3.58
CA VAL A 138 -15.81 5.38 3.85
C VAL A 138 -15.70 6.83 4.35
N LEU A 139 -16.65 7.70 4.02
CA LEU A 139 -16.67 9.09 4.51
C LEU A 139 -17.39 9.24 5.85
N ASP A 140 -18.10 8.21 6.30
CA ASP A 140 -18.76 8.21 7.59
C ASP A 140 -17.75 7.88 8.72
N ALA A 141 -17.55 8.84 9.62
CA ALA A 141 -16.65 8.68 10.75
C ALA A 141 -17.16 7.60 11.74
N ALA A 142 -18.47 7.40 11.86
CA ALA A 142 -19.03 6.36 12.72
C ALA A 142 -18.70 4.96 12.17
N SER A 143 -18.74 4.79 10.85
CA SER A 143 -18.29 3.58 10.17
C SER A 143 -16.82 3.26 10.49
N TRP A 144 -15.92 4.24 10.55
CA TRP A 144 -14.52 3.98 10.92
C TRP A 144 -14.33 3.49 12.36
N ALA A 145 -15.09 4.01 13.33
CA ALA A 145 -15.03 3.53 14.70
C ALA A 145 -15.40 2.04 14.83
N LEU A 146 -16.24 1.56 13.91
CA LEU A 146 -16.66 0.16 13.84
C LEU A 146 -15.71 -0.71 13.02
N LEU A 147 -15.16 -0.15 11.94
CA LEU A 147 -14.26 -0.83 11.01
C LEU A 147 -12.82 -0.91 11.53
N LEU A 148 -12.43 0.01 12.42
CA LEU A 148 -11.10 0.15 13.02
C LEU A 148 -11.18 0.51 14.52
N PRO A 149 -11.86 -0.28 15.39
CA PRO A 149 -11.88 -0.02 16.82
C PRO A 149 -10.48 0.15 17.42
N GLY A 150 -10.34 1.13 18.29
CA GLY A 150 -9.08 1.49 18.94
C GLY A 150 -8.17 2.42 18.13
N LEU A 151 -8.49 2.69 16.87
CA LEU A 151 -7.76 3.64 16.04
C LEU A 151 -8.57 4.91 15.80
N GLU A 152 -7.92 6.05 15.98
CA GLU A 152 -8.49 7.33 15.58
C GLU A 152 -8.19 7.57 14.09
N VAL A 153 -9.26 7.67 13.29
CA VAL A 153 -9.16 7.84 11.84
C VAL A 153 -9.74 9.18 11.45
N THR A 154 -8.90 10.07 10.94
CA THR A 154 -9.31 11.44 10.59
C THR A 154 -9.14 11.73 9.11
N LEU A 155 -10.22 12.11 8.41
CA LEU A 155 -10.15 12.55 7.02
C LEU A 155 -9.27 13.81 6.90
N ARG A 156 -8.27 13.75 6.00
CA ARG A 156 -7.33 14.83 5.71
C ARG A 156 -7.48 15.40 4.30
N SER A 157 -8.11 14.66 3.38
CA SER A 157 -8.43 15.14 2.04
C SER A 157 -9.82 15.77 1.97
N LYS A 158 -10.17 16.35 0.81
CA LYS A 158 -11.56 16.72 0.54
C LYS A 158 -12.41 15.44 0.36
N PRO A 159 -13.69 15.43 0.77
CA PRO A 159 -14.58 14.30 0.52
C PRO A 159 -14.78 13.96 -0.95
N THR A 160 -14.48 14.89 -1.87
CA THR A 160 -14.56 14.72 -3.33
C THR A 160 -13.26 14.26 -3.97
N SER A 161 -12.19 14.06 -3.20
CA SER A 161 -10.89 13.64 -3.74
C SER A 161 -10.95 12.21 -4.31
N LYS A 162 -10.33 12.00 -5.48
CA LYS A 162 -10.22 10.66 -6.10
C LYS A 162 -9.59 9.62 -5.17
N SER A 163 -8.60 10.05 -4.39
CA SER A 163 -8.03 9.28 -3.29
C SER A 163 -8.39 9.98 -1.98
N LEU A 164 -9.15 9.31 -1.13
CA LEU A 164 -9.49 9.78 0.20
C LEU A 164 -8.30 9.50 1.13
N ARG A 165 -7.74 10.53 1.76
CA ARG A 165 -6.60 10.40 2.67
C ARG A 165 -7.07 10.55 4.10
N PHE A 166 -6.68 9.61 4.96
CA PHE A 166 -6.93 9.65 6.39
C PHE A 166 -5.62 9.55 7.16
N ALA A 167 -5.51 10.29 8.27
CA ALA A 167 -4.49 10.06 9.28
C ALA A 167 -4.99 8.98 10.24
N ILE A 168 -4.07 8.13 10.70
CA ILE A 168 -4.34 7.12 11.73
C ILE A 168 -3.52 7.47 12.96
N VAL A 169 -4.16 7.43 14.12
CA VAL A 169 -3.52 7.57 15.42
C VAL A 169 -3.94 6.38 16.29
N ASP A 170 -3.00 5.80 17.03
CA ASP A 170 -3.21 4.71 17.99
C ASP A 170 -2.70 5.17 19.35
N ASP A 171 -3.58 5.23 20.35
CA ASP A 171 -3.29 5.72 21.70
C ASP A 171 -2.51 7.06 21.75
N GLY A 172 -2.87 7.99 20.87
CA GLY A 172 -2.22 9.30 20.73
C GLY A 172 -0.95 9.32 19.87
N GLU A 173 -0.44 8.17 19.46
CA GLU A 173 0.74 8.06 18.61
C GLU A 173 0.39 7.96 17.11
N PRO A 174 1.07 8.70 16.21
CA PRO A 174 0.80 8.64 14.78
C PRO A 174 1.15 7.27 14.17
N GLU A 175 0.16 6.64 13.55
CA GLU A 175 0.30 5.36 12.84
C GLU A 175 0.20 5.60 11.33
N GLY A 176 0.93 6.58 10.82
CA GLY A 176 1.00 6.88 9.39
C GLY A 176 -0.30 7.43 8.78
N SER A 177 -0.56 7.05 7.53
CA SER A 177 -1.75 7.51 6.80
C SER A 177 -2.26 6.48 5.81
N ILE A 178 -3.58 6.40 5.68
CA ILE A 178 -4.23 5.56 4.67
C ILE A 178 -4.78 6.40 3.51
N LEU A 179 -4.65 5.84 2.31
CA LEU A 179 -5.25 6.34 1.09
C LEU A 179 -6.24 5.28 0.58
N VAL A 180 -7.52 5.64 0.54
CA VAL A 180 -8.57 4.82 -0.02
C VAL A 180 -8.92 5.35 -1.42
N THR A 181 -8.68 4.52 -2.44
CA THR A 181 -9.09 4.80 -3.82
C THR A 181 -10.20 3.84 -4.21
N LEU A 182 -11.31 4.41 -4.69
CA LEU A 182 -12.47 3.66 -5.14
C LEU A 182 -12.64 3.85 -6.65
N ALA A 183 -12.98 2.77 -7.34
CA ALA A 183 -13.24 2.79 -8.78
C ALA A 183 -14.40 1.85 -9.12
N ALA A 184 -15.35 2.31 -9.93
CA ALA A 184 -16.40 1.44 -10.45
C ALA A 184 -15.79 0.24 -11.20
N ALA A 185 -16.34 -0.95 -10.95
CA ALA A 185 -15.90 -2.21 -11.54
C ALA A 185 -17.07 -3.00 -12.14
N GLY A 186 -18.06 -2.29 -12.66
CA GLY A 186 -19.36 -2.83 -13.06
C GLY A 186 -20.47 -1.88 -12.63
N ALA A 187 -21.74 -2.29 -12.83
CA ALA A 187 -22.90 -1.52 -12.39
C ALA A 187 -23.11 -1.60 -10.86
N ASP A 188 -22.69 -2.71 -10.26
CA ASP A 188 -22.95 -3.13 -8.87
C ASP A 188 -21.67 -3.53 -8.12
N ARG A 189 -20.50 -3.23 -8.68
CA ARG A 189 -19.19 -3.58 -8.10
C ARG A 189 -18.29 -2.35 -7.97
N CYS A 190 -17.49 -2.32 -6.92
CA CYS A 190 -16.48 -1.31 -6.69
C CYS A 190 -15.13 -1.98 -6.42
N ARG A 191 -14.08 -1.56 -7.14
CA ARG A 191 -12.70 -1.86 -6.81
C ARG A 191 -12.23 -0.87 -5.75
N ALA A 192 -11.99 -1.35 -4.54
CA ALA A 192 -11.41 -0.59 -3.45
C ALA A 192 -9.92 -0.91 -3.32
N THR A 193 -9.09 0.12 -3.22
CA THR A 193 -7.66 0.01 -2.90
C THR A 193 -7.39 0.78 -1.62
N VAL A 194 -6.76 0.13 -0.65
CA VAL A 194 -6.25 0.75 0.58
C VAL A 194 -4.74 0.73 0.51
N SER A 195 -4.12 1.91 0.53
CA SER A 195 -2.67 2.08 0.68
C SER A 195 -2.37 2.64 2.05
N HIS A 196 -1.48 2.01 2.80
CA HIS A 196 -0.97 2.52 4.07
C HIS A 196 0.46 3.02 3.83
N GLU A 197 0.67 4.32 4.02
CA GLU A 197 1.94 5.03 3.83
C GLU A 197 2.50 5.52 5.18
N LYS A 198 3.79 5.89 5.17
CA LYS A 198 4.55 6.38 6.34
C LYS A 198 4.78 5.34 7.43
N LEU A 199 4.89 4.08 7.03
CA LEU A 199 5.24 2.98 7.93
C LEU A 199 6.73 3.04 8.27
N ALA A 200 7.09 2.69 9.51
CA ALA A 200 8.45 2.85 10.02
C ALA A 200 9.44 1.81 9.50
N SER A 201 8.96 0.63 9.10
CA SER A 201 9.80 -0.50 8.68
C SER A 201 9.07 -1.45 7.73
N THR A 202 9.83 -2.36 7.12
CA THR A 202 9.29 -3.49 6.34
C THR A 202 8.39 -4.38 7.20
N ALA A 203 8.80 -4.67 8.44
CA ALA A 203 8.02 -5.50 9.36
C ALA A 203 6.67 -4.85 9.71
N ALA A 204 6.65 -3.54 9.97
CA ALA A 204 5.40 -2.78 10.10
C ALA A 204 4.57 -2.84 8.80
N GLY A 205 5.23 -2.69 7.65
CA GLY A 205 4.66 -2.94 6.32
C GLY A 205 3.90 -4.25 6.22
N GLU A 206 4.56 -5.38 6.44
CA GLU A 206 3.96 -6.71 6.29
C GLU A 206 2.83 -6.97 7.30
N ARG A 207 2.92 -6.43 8.53
CA ARG A 207 1.81 -6.46 9.51
C ARG A 207 0.58 -5.74 8.96
N TRP A 208 0.73 -4.49 8.52
CA TRP A 208 -0.37 -3.70 7.94
C TRP A 208 -0.91 -4.28 6.64
N LYS A 209 -0.05 -4.87 5.83
CA LYS A 209 -0.41 -5.51 4.57
C LYS A 209 -1.26 -6.78 4.78
N THR A 210 -0.93 -7.56 5.80
CA THR A 210 -1.73 -8.72 6.24
C THR A 210 -3.07 -8.25 6.78
N PHE A 211 -3.05 -7.19 7.60
CA PHE A 211 -4.26 -6.57 8.12
C PHE A 211 -5.22 -6.14 7.00
N TRP A 212 -4.77 -5.33 6.04
CA TRP A 212 -5.63 -4.83 4.98
C TRP A 212 -6.17 -5.92 4.06
N ALA A 213 -5.45 -7.02 3.90
CA ALA A 213 -5.97 -8.18 3.17
C ALA A 213 -7.17 -8.79 3.91
N GLY A 214 -6.99 -9.12 5.19
CA GLY A 214 -8.06 -9.66 6.02
C GLY A 214 -9.25 -8.70 6.13
N TRP A 215 -9.00 -7.42 6.36
CA TRP A 215 -10.04 -6.39 6.45
C TRP A 215 -10.89 -6.32 5.17
N LEU A 216 -10.25 -6.29 3.99
CA LEU A 216 -10.97 -6.29 2.71
C LEU A 216 -11.75 -7.59 2.49
N ASP A 217 -11.23 -8.71 2.98
CA ASP A 217 -11.93 -9.99 2.91
C ASP A 217 -13.23 -9.98 3.71
N VAL A 218 -13.18 -9.49 4.94
CA VAL A 218 -14.36 -9.36 5.82
C VAL A 218 -15.39 -8.40 5.23
N VAL A 219 -14.94 -7.24 4.74
CA VAL A 219 -15.85 -6.26 4.12
C VAL A 219 -16.51 -6.86 2.88
N ALA A 220 -15.78 -7.61 2.05
CA ALA A 220 -16.36 -8.28 0.89
C ALA A 220 -17.41 -9.32 1.31
N ASP A 221 -17.09 -10.17 2.28
CA ASP A 221 -17.97 -11.25 2.75
C ASP A 221 -19.25 -10.72 3.41
N ALA A 222 -19.15 -9.57 4.10
CA ALA A 222 -20.30 -8.89 4.66
C ALA A 222 -21.24 -8.35 3.59
N LEU A 223 -20.68 -7.71 2.55
CA LEU A 223 -21.45 -7.13 1.46
C LEU A 223 -22.04 -8.19 0.50
N ASP A 224 -21.40 -9.35 0.31
CA ASP A 224 -21.93 -10.45 -0.53
C ASP A 224 -23.16 -11.14 0.11
N ARG A 225 -23.44 -10.89 1.39
CA ARG A 225 -24.50 -11.56 2.17
C ARG A 225 -25.57 -10.59 2.71
N ALA A 226 -25.51 -9.32 2.28
CA ALA A 226 -26.50 -8.28 2.55
C ALA A 226 -27.51 -8.20 1.38
#